data_AF-A0A376VBB6-F1
#
_entry.id   AF-A0A376VBB6-F1
#
_cell.length_a   1.000
_cell.length_b   1.000
_cell.length_c   1.000
_cell.angle_alpha   90.00
_cell.angle_beta   90.00
_cell.angle_gamma   90.00
#
_symmetry.space_group_name_H-M   'P 1'
#
loop_
_entity.id
_entity.type
_entity.pdbx_description
1 polymer ?
#
loop_
_entity_poly.entity_id
_entity_poly.type
_entity_poly.pdbx_seq_one_letter_code
_entity_poly.pdbx_strand_id
1 'polypeptide(L)' 'MELGKIRDGFVIPFNMPAIVELGTATGFDFELIDQAGLGHDALTQARNQLLVWLRNILPA' A
#
# COMPACT_ATOMS: atom_id res chain seq x y z
N MET A 1 -14.94 18.49 7.05
CA MET A 1 -13.77 18.63 6.16
C MET A 1 -13.40 17.24 5.68
N GLU A 2 -13.40 16.98 4.38
CA GLU A 2 -13.06 15.66 3.84
C GLU A 2 -11.54 15.48 3.80
N LEU A 3 -11.01 14.66 4.71
CA LEU A 3 -9.58 14.40 4.86
C LEU A 3 -8.95 13.72 3.63
N GLY A 4 -9.74 13.09 2.77
CA GLY A 4 -9.27 12.41 1.55
C GLY A 4 -8.97 13.32 0.35
N LYS A 5 -9.21 14.63 0.45
CA LYS A 5 -9.05 15.59 -0.67
C LYS A 5 -7.90 16.59 -0.43
N ILE A 6 -6.75 16.10 0.02
CA ILE A 6 -5.54 16.91 0.12
C ILE A 6 -4.81 16.86 -1.22
N ARG A 7 -4.42 18.02 -1.74
CA ARG A 7 -3.93 18.17 -3.12
C ARG A 7 -2.64 17.40 -3.41
N ASP A 8 -1.77 17.29 -2.42
CA ASP A 8 -0.46 16.63 -2.50
C ASP A 8 -0.21 15.77 -1.25
N GLY A 9 -1.13 14.86 -0.93
CA GLY A 9 -0.98 13.96 0.22
C GLY A 9 -2.02 12.86 0.27
N PHE A 10 -1.63 11.71 0.82
CA PHE A 10 -2.53 10.58 1.06
C PHE A 10 -2.92 10.54 2.53
N VAL A 11 -4.22 10.53 2.83
CA VAL A 11 -4.75 10.31 4.17
C VAL A 11 -5.58 9.05 4.17
N ILE A 12 -5.11 8.03 4.86
CA ILE A 12 -5.80 6.75 5.01
C ILE A 12 -6.16 6.62 6.49
N PRO A 13 -7.42 6.90 6.88
CA PRO A 13 -7.86 6.70 8.25
C PRO A 13 -7.95 5.19 8.54
N PHE A 14 -7.37 4.75 9.65
CA PHE A 14 -7.51 3.40 10.15
C PHE A 14 -7.87 3.43 11.63
N ASN A 15 -8.63 2.43 12.10
CA ASN A 15 -8.91 2.25 13.52
C ASN A 15 -7.68 1.63 14.21
N MET A 16 -7.36 2.09 15.43
CA MET A 16 -6.29 1.45 16.20
C MET A 16 -6.75 0.06 16.66
N PRO A 17 -5.95 -1.00 16.44
CA PRO A 17 -6.26 -2.34 16.93
C PRO A 17 -6.16 -2.40 18.45
N ALA A 18 -6.88 -3.33 19.07
CA ALA A 18 -6.87 -3.53 20.52
C ALA A 18 -5.51 -4.02 21.06
N ILE A 19 -4.66 -4.60 20.21
CA ILE A 19 -3.32 -5.09 20.52
C ILE A 19 -2.37 -4.60 19.42
N VAL A 20 -1.39 -3.78 19.78
CA VAL A 20 -0.49 -3.10 18.83
C VAL A 20 0.45 -4.07 18.10
N GLU A 21 0.86 -5.15 18.76
CA GLU A 21 1.87 -6.09 18.26
C GLU A 21 1.39 -7.01 17.12
N LEU A 22 0.07 -7.10 16.87
CA LEU A 22 -0.48 -7.90 15.76
C LEU A 22 -0.60 -7.13 14.44
N GLY A 23 -0.14 -5.87 14.43
CA GLY A 23 -0.23 -5.01 13.25
C GLY A 23 -1.63 -4.40 13.06
N THR A 24 -1.66 -3.24 12.42
CA THR A 24 -2.89 -2.46 12.17
C THR A 24 -3.57 -2.82 10.85
N ALA A 25 -2.97 -3.69 10.04
CA ALA A 25 -3.50 -4.08 8.74
C ALA A 25 -4.47 -5.25 8.91
N THR A 26 -5.76 -4.96 9.09
CA THR A 26 -6.82 -5.96 8.89
C THR A 26 -6.89 -6.30 7.40
N GLY A 27 -6.01 -7.17 6.91
CA GLY A 27 -5.87 -7.47 5.48
C GLY A 27 -4.69 -8.38 5.20
N PHE A 28 -3.69 -7.88 4.48
CA PHE A 28 -2.51 -8.62 4.03
C PHE A 28 -1.28 -7.71 4.07
N ASP A 29 -0.11 -8.32 4.17
CA ASP A 29 1.18 -7.68 3.95
C ASP A 29 1.88 -8.36 2.77
N PHE A 30 2.60 -7.58 1.95
CA PHE A 30 3.26 -8.08 0.74
C PHE A 30 4.69 -7.58 0.65
N GLU A 31 5.59 -8.51 0.33
CA GLU A 31 6.96 -8.21 -0.05
C GLU A 31 7.15 -8.48 -1.54
N LEU A 32 7.73 -7.51 -2.25
CA LEU A 32 8.10 -7.68 -3.65
C LEU A 32 9.60 -7.94 -3.74
N ILE A 33 9.96 -9.10 -4.28
CA ILE A 33 11.35 -9.56 -4.39
C ILE A 33 11.73 -9.69 -5.86
N ASP A 34 12.88 -9.13 -6.21
CA ASP A 34 13.51 -9.35 -7.50
C ASP A 34 14.28 -10.69 -7.50
N GLN A 35 13.65 -11.74 -8.04
CA GLN A 35 14.28 -13.07 -8.11
C GLN A 35 15.22 -13.24 -9.30
N ALA A 36 15.06 -12.44 -10.36
CA ALA A 36 15.84 -12.56 -11.59
C ALA A 36 17.01 -11.56 -11.66
N GLY A 37 17.17 -10.70 -10.66
CA GLY A 37 18.24 -9.70 -10.61
C GLY A 37 18.07 -8.59 -11.64
N LEU A 38 16.83 -8.23 -11.98
CA LEU A 38 16.50 -7.17 -12.93
C LEU A 38 16.89 -5.76 -12.46
N GLY A 39 17.12 -5.58 -11.16
CA GLY A 39 17.62 -4.35 -10.55
C GLY A 39 16.52 -3.46 -9.96
N HIS A 40 16.96 -2.39 -9.28
CA HIS A 40 16.10 -1.52 -8.48
C HIS A 40 15.00 -0.80 -9.28
N ASP A 41 15.33 -0.34 -10.49
CA ASP A 41 14.38 0.40 -11.33
C ASP A 41 13.23 -0.48 -11.81
N ALA A 42 13.55 -1.71 -12.24
CA ALA A 42 12.56 -2.70 -12.64
C ALA A 42 11.66 -3.11 -11.46
N LEU A 43 12.27 -3.32 -10.28
CA LEU A 43 11.54 -3.63 -9.05
C LEU A 43 10.59 -2.49 -8.65
N THR A 44 11.05 -1.25 -8.76
CA THR A 44 10.25 -0.05 -8.46
C THR A 44 9.09 0.11 -9.44
N GLN A 45 9.31 -0.16 -10.73
CA GLN A 45 8.24 -0.14 -11.73
C GLN A 45 7.18 -1.21 -11.45
N ALA A 46 7.60 -2.45 -11.16
CA ALA A 46 6.70 -3.53 -10.79
C ALA A 46 5.91 -3.20 -9.51
N ARG A 47 6.56 -2.61 -8.51
CA ARG A 47 5.88 -2.11 -7.29
C ARG A 47 4.79 -1.12 -7.65
N ASN A 48 5.08 -0.13 -8.49
CA ASN A 48 4.12 0.92 -8.86
C ASN A 48 2.92 0.34 -9.60
N GLN A 49 3.14 -0.65 -10.48
CA GLN A 49 2.06 -1.38 -11.16
C GLN A 49 1.18 -2.14 -10.16
N LEU A 50 1.78 -2.85 -9.19
CA LEU A 50 1.04 -3.54 -8.13
C LEU A 50 0.17 -2.57 -7.32
N LEU A 51 0.68 -1.37 -7.01
CA LEU A 51 -0.09 -0.33 -6.31
C LEU A 51 -1.31 0.15 -7.10
N VAL A 52 -1.12 0.41 -8.39
CA VAL A 52 -2.20 0.84 -9.28
C VAL A 52 -3.26 -0.25 -9.39
N TRP A 53 -2.85 -1.52 -9.50
CA TRP A 53 -3.78 -2.64 -9.51
C TRP A 53 -4.57 -2.73 -8.20
N LEU A 54 -3.90 -2.66 -7.04
CA LEU A 54 -4.53 -2.70 -5.73
C LEU A 54 -5.57 -1.59 -5.55
N ARG A 55 -5.27 -0.37 -6.01
CA ARG A 55 -6.23 0.74 -5.96
C ARG A 55 -7.53 0.45 -6.72
N ASN A 56 -7.47 -0.31 -7.81
CA ASN A 56 -8.64 -0.58 -8.64
C ASN A 56 -9.53 -1.72 -8.11
N ILE A 57 -9.04 -2.52 -7.16
CA ILE A 57 -9.78 -3.65 -6.59
C ILE A 57 -10.36 -3.38 -5.19
N LEU A 58 -9.85 -2.36 -4.48
CA LEU A 58 -10.36 -1.99 -3.16
C LEU A 58 -11.58 -1.06 -3.32
N PRO A 59 -12.75 -1.37 -2.74
CA PRO A 59 -13.87 -0.45 -2.70
C PRO A 59 -13.46 0.79 -1.87
N ALA A 60 -13.84 1.98 -2.37
CA ALA A 60 -13.57 3.27 -1.73
C ALA A 60 -14.22 3.39 -0.35
#